data_AF-A0A271VJK0-F1
#
_entry.id   AF-A0A271VJK0-F1
#
_cell.length_a   1.000
_cell.length_b   1.000
_cell.length_c   1.000
_cell.angle_alpha   90.00
_cell.angle_beta   90.00
_cell.angle_gamma   90.00
#
_symmetry.space_group_name_H-M   'P 1'
#
loop_
_entity.id
_entity.type
_entity.pdbx_description
1 polymer ?
#
loop_
_entity_poly.entity_id
_entity_poly.type
_entity_poly.pdbx_seq_one_letter_code
_entity_poly.pdbx_strand_id
1 'polypeptide(L)'
;MQLKLRTETKDVLASGTLITFGSEESIFELTHNGECLTLRVKFVDEDGKNWKEHRETKFDPVSATEGRFTFFNFNNNLGVYTTKPAYIGDIGGRELFFQYKIDDMTESVSKVIFYTFYLGGSVNG
;
A
#
# COMPACT_ATOMS: atom_id res chain seq x y z
N MET A 1 -19.64 18.60 2.71
CA MET A 1 -18.84 18.95 1.52
C MET A 1 -18.10 17.71 1.08
N GLN A 2 -18.25 17.26 -0.17
CA GLN A 2 -17.47 16.14 -0.70
C GLN A 2 -16.24 16.69 -1.41
N LEU A 3 -15.06 16.51 -0.82
CA LEU A 3 -13.78 16.92 -1.39
C LEU A 3 -13.33 15.86 -2.40
N LYS A 4 -13.10 16.26 -3.65
CA LYS A 4 -12.53 15.39 -4.68
C LYS A 4 -11.09 15.80 -4.92
N LEU A 5 -10.15 14.90 -4.63
CA LEU A 5 -8.72 15.12 -4.79
C LEU A 5 -8.20 14.41 -6.04
N ARG A 6 -7.24 15.03 -6.71
CA ARG A 6 -6.59 14.51 -7.93
C ARG A 6 -5.11 14.84 -7.91
N THR A 7 -4.33 13.94 -8.48
CA THR A 7 -2.90 14.15 -8.76
C THR A 7 -2.65 13.73 -10.19
N GLU A 8 -2.16 14.65 -11.02
CA GLU A 8 -2.05 14.44 -12.47
C GLU A 8 -3.39 13.96 -13.07
N THR A 9 -3.40 12.80 -13.73
CA THR A 9 -4.57 12.19 -14.37
C THR A 9 -5.33 11.21 -13.47
N LYS A 10 -4.92 11.04 -12.20
CA LYS A 10 -5.49 10.05 -11.28
C LYS A 10 -6.37 10.70 -10.20
N ASP A 11 -7.51 10.07 -9.92
CA ASP A 11 -8.37 10.44 -8.79
C ASP A 11 -7.85 9.79 -7.50
N VAL A 12 -7.90 10.48 -6.37
CA VAL A 12 -7.62 9.86 -5.07
C VAL A 12 -8.87 9.11 -4.60
N LEU A 13 -8.76 7.79 -4.40
CA LEU A 13 -9.80 6.96 -3.80
C LEU A 13 -9.80 7.09 -2.27
N ALA A 14 -8.63 6.94 -1.66
CA ALA A 14 -8.43 7.05 -0.22
C ALA A 14 -7.00 7.46 0.08
N SER A 15 -6.79 8.26 1.12
CA SER A 15 -5.47 8.66 1.60
C SER A 15 -5.50 8.79 3.11
N GLY A 16 -4.38 8.48 3.77
CA GLY A 16 -4.29 8.59 5.21
C GLY A 16 -2.99 8.05 5.79
N THR A 17 -3.03 7.83 7.09
CA THR A 17 -1.95 7.22 7.86
C THR A 17 -2.51 6.05 8.64
N LEU A 18 -1.82 4.90 8.56
CA LEU A 18 -2.10 3.71 9.34
C LEU A 18 -0.90 3.43 10.26
N ILE A 19 -1.15 3.28 11.56
CA ILE A 19 -0.15 2.76 12.50
C ILE A 19 -0.47 1.28 12.70
N THR A 20 0.43 0.38 12.30
CA THR A 20 0.24 -1.06 12.47
C THR A 20 0.60 -1.49 13.89
N PHE A 21 0.11 -2.64 14.31
CA PHE A 21 0.50 -3.27 15.57
C PHE A 21 0.55 -4.79 15.40
N GLY A 22 1.49 -5.43 16.11
CA GLY A 22 1.73 -6.87 15.99
C GLY A 22 2.52 -7.27 14.73
N SER A 23 2.77 -8.57 14.59
CA SER A 23 3.53 -9.19 13.49
C SER A 23 2.64 -9.75 12.37
N GLU A 24 1.32 -9.68 12.55
CA GLU A 24 0.34 -10.16 11.58
C GLU A 24 0.07 -9.12 10.48
N GLU A 25 -0.74 -9.51 9.51
CA GLU A 25 -1.09 -8.64 8.38
C GLU A 25 -2.01 -7.50 8.82
N SER A 26 -1.77 -6.31 8.28
CA SER A 26 -2.79 -5.26 8.27
C SER A 26 -3.59 -5.31 6.97
N ILE A 27 -4.88 -4.96 7.03
CA ILE A 27 -5.82 -5.13 5.93
C ILE A 27 -6.40 -3.78 5.53
N PHE A 28 -6.38 -3.48 4.24
CA PHE A 28 -7.14 -2.40 3.62
C PHE A 28 -8.30 -3.00 2.84
N GLU A 29 -9.53 -2.61 3.18
CA GLU A 29 -10.72 -2.95 2.42
C GLU A 29 -11.14 -1.74 1.60
N LEU A 30 -11.12 -1.88 0.28
CA LEU A 30 -11.41 -0.82 -0.68
C LEU A 30 -12.73 -1.11 -1.35
N THR A 31 -13.64 -0.13 -1.38
CA THR A 31 -14.91 -0.24 -2.10
C THR A 31 -15.03 0.88 -3.12
N HIS A 32 -15.35 0.53 -4.37
CA HIS A 32 -15.59 1.49 -5.44
C HIS A 32 -16.60 0.94 -6.45
N ASN A 33 -17.63 1.72 -6.79
CA ASN A 33 -18.70 1.36 -7.74
C ASN A 33 -19.33 -0.03 -7.48
N GLY A 34 -19.48 -0.43 -6.21
CA GLY A 34 -20.08 -1.71 -5.83
C GLY A 34 -19.14 -2.91 -5.84
N GLU A 35 -17.87 -2.74 -6.26
CA GLU A 35 -16.83 -3.75 -6.13
C GLU A 35 -16.03 -3.56 -4.84
N CYS A 36 -15.49 -4.66 -4.30
CA CYS A 36 -14.66 -4.67 -3.11
C CYS A 36 -13.33 -5.39 -3.39
N LEU A 37 -12.23 -4.76 -2.98
CA LEU A 37 -10.89 -5.35 -3.02
C LEU A 37 -10.26 -5.35 -1.64
N THR A 38 -9.52 -6.41 -1.34
CA THR A 38 -8.74 -6.54 -0.11
C THR A 38 -7.25 -6.42 -0.44
N LEU A 39 -6.57 -5.47 0.19
CA LEU A 39 -5.10 -5.39 0.15
C LEU A 39 -4.53 -5.71 1.53
N ARG A 40 -3.76 -6.79 1.62
CA ARG A 40 -3.01 -7.18 2.82
C ARG A 40 -1.61 -6.59 2.76
N VAL A 41 -1.13 -6.09 3.89
CA VAL A 41 0.26 -5.65 4.06
C VAL A 41 0.92 -6.41 5.19
N LYS A 42 2.10 -6.95 4.91
CA LYS A 42 2.92 -7.68 5.86
C LYS A 42 4.33 -7.11 5.91
N PHE A 43 4.91 -7.06 7.10
CA PHE A 43 6.30 -6.68 7.32
C PHE A 43 7.10 -7.91 7.74
N VAL A 44 8.29 -8.07 7.17
CA VAL A 44 9.21 -9.16 7.49
C VAL A 44 10.60 -8.58 7.67
N ASP A 45 11.10 -8.62 8.90
CA ASP A 45 12.49 -8.27 9.18
C ASP A 45 13.30 -9.57 9.25
N GLU A 46 14.27 -9.70 8.34
CA GLU A 46 15.12 -10.88 8.22
C GLU A 46 16.41 -10.69 9.03
N ASP A 47 16.81 -11.75 9.72
CA ASP A 47 17.97 -11.70 10.60
C ASP A 47 19.26 -11.33 9.84
N GLY A 48 20.01 -10.37 10.39
CA GLY A 48 21.24 -9.87 9.78
C GLY A 48 21.07 -8.99 8.53
N LYS A 49 19.83 -8.70 8.11
CA LYS A 49 19.55 -7.83 6.95
C LYS A 49 19.15 -6.42 7.38
N ASN A 50 19.49 -5.44 6.54
CA ASN A 50 19.26 -4.01 6.81
C ASN A 50 18.53 -3.32 5.65
N TRP A 51 17.80 -2.24 5.96
CA TRP A 51 17.01 -1.49 4.98
C TRP A 51 17.80 -0.87 3.82
N LYS A 52 19.11 -0.64 3.95
CA LYS A 52 19.91 0.04 2.93
C LYS A 52 20.24 -0.88 1.77
N GLU A 53 20.59 -2.12 2.09
CA GLU A 53 21.14 -3.09 1.13
C GLU A 53 20.16 -4.20 0.79
N HIS A 54 19.26 -4.54 1.72
CA HIS A 54 18.47 -5.77 1.65
C HIS A 54 16.96 -5.53 1.62
N ARG A 55 16.55 -4.29 1.39
CA ARG A 55 15.13 -3.95 1.34
C ARG A 55 14.50 -4.44 0.05
N GLU A 56 13.36 -5.10 0.19
CA GLU A 56 12.57 -5.59 -0.93
C GLU A 56 11.07 -5.37 -0.68
N THR A 57 10.35 -5.02 -1.74
CA THR A 57 8.90 -5.04 -1.75
C THR A 57 8.44 -6.11 -2.72
N LYS A 58 7.61 -7.04 -2.26
CA LYS A 58 6.96 -8.03 -3.11
C LYS A 58 5.45 -7.80 -3.15
N PHE A 59 4.86 -7.86 -4.33
CA PHE A 59 3.41 -7.89 -4.52
C PHE A 59 2.98 -9.25 -5.07
N ASP A 60 2.05 -9.90 -4.40
CA ASP A 60 1.47 -11.18 -4.80
C ASP A 60 -0.04 -11.00 -5.00
N PRO A 61 -0.59 -11.22 -6.21
CA PRO A 61 -2.03 -11.33 -6.40
C PRO A 61 -2.51 -12.65 -5.77
N VAL A 62 -3.32 -12.56 -4.71
CA VAL A 62 -3.81 -13.73 -3.96
C VAL A 62 -5.06 -14.31 -4.61
N SER A 63 -5.94 -13.45 -5.12
CA SER A 63 -7.12 -13.83 -5.90
C SER A 63 -7.52 -12.68 -6.85
N ALA A 64 -8.66 -12.82 -7.54
CA ALA A 64 -9.19 -11.74 -8.39
C ALA A 64 -9.56 -10.48 -7.59
N THR A 65 -9.84 -10.61 -6.28
CA THR A 65 -10.25 -9.50 -5.42
C THR A 65 -9.32 -9.26 -4.24
N GLU A 66 -8.15 -9.89 -4.24
CA GLU A 66 -7.23 -9.85 -3.11
C GLU A 66 -5.77 -9.79 -3.57
N GLY A 67 -5.02 -8.86 -3.00
CA GLY A 67 -3.58 -8.74 -3.19
C GLY A 67 -2.84 -8.65 -1.86
N ARG A 68 -1.56 -9.00 -1.86
CA ARG A 68 -0.68 -8.91 -0.69
C ARG A 68 0.61 -8.17 -1.05
N PHE A 69 0.94 -7.14 -0.29
CA PHE A 69 2.30 -6.63 -0.21
C PHE A 69 3.05 -7.28 0.96
N THR A 70 4.27 -7.72 0.68
CA THR A 70 5.25 -8.07 1.71
C THR A 70 6.42 -7.11 1.62
N PHE A 71 6.69 -6.42 2.73
CA PHE A 71 7.75 -5.44 2.89
C PHE A 71 8.89 -6.06 3.71
N PHE A 72 10.00 -6.38 3.05
CA PHE A 72 11.16 -6.99 3.68
C PHE A 72 12.16 -5.94 4.13
N ASN A 73 12.58 -6.01 5.39
CA ASN A 73 13.64 -5.18 5.98
C ASN A 73 13.32 -3.67 5.90
N PHE A 74 12.08 -3.29 6.20
CA PHE A 74 11.62 -1.89 6.26
C PHE A 74 11.88 -1.28 7.65
N ASN A 75 13.11 -1.43 8.15
CA ASN A 75 13.55 -1.02 9.49
C ASN A 75 14.31 0.32 9.48
N ASN A 76 13.77 1.33 8.79
CA ASN A 76 14.34 2.67 8.69
C ASN A 76 13.45 3.73 9.35
N ASN A 77 13.97 4.41 10.37
CA ASN A 77 13.28 5.52 11.04
C ASN A 77 13.08 6.75 10.14
N LEU A 78 13.91 6.96 9.10
CA LEU A 78 13.74 8.06 8.14
C LEU A 78 12.65 7.78 7.10
N GLY A 79 12.13 6.55 7.09
CA GLY A 79 11.12 6.11 6.17
C GLY A 79 11.66 5.58 4.85
N VAL A 80 10.83 4.76 4.20
CA VAL A 80 11.01 4.31 2.82
C VAL A 80 9.73 4.62 2.06
N TYR A 81 9.87 5.21 0.88
CA TYR A 81 8.73 5.59 0.06
C TYR A 81 8.86 5.04 -1.36
N THR A 82 7.72 4.88 -2.03
CA THR A 82 7.70 4.65 -3.48
C THR A 82 7.78 5.98 -4.22
N THR A 83 8.63 6.02 -5.24
CA THR A 83 8.75 7.21 -6.10
C THR A 83 7.60 7.33 -7.09
N LYS A 84 6.87 6.23 -7.36
CA LYS A 84 5.70 6.18 -8.22
C LYS A 84 4.62 5.27 -7.61
N PRO A 85 3.32 5.55 -7.81
CA PRO A 85 2.25 4.64 -7.45
C PRO A 85 2.39 3.30 -8.21
N ALA A 86 2.26 2.19 -7.48
CA ALA A 86 2.28 0.85 -8.05
C ALA A 86 0.88 0.47 -8.52
N TYR A 87 0.74 -0.08 -9.73
CA TYR A 87 -0.52 -0.70 -10.17
C TYR A 87 -0.75 -2.00 -9.39
N ILE A 88 -1.96 -2.20 -8.86
CA ILE A 88 -2.28 -3.34 -7.98
C ILE A 88 -3.54 -4.10 -8.40
N GLY A 89 -4.08 -3.79 -9.58
CA GLY A 89 -5.30 -4.40 -10.12
C GLY A 89 -6.31 -3.35 -10.54
N ASP A 90 -7.56 -3.75 -10.71
CA ASP A 90 -8.67 -2.90 -11.16
C ASP A 90 -9.83 -2.96 -10.18
N ILE A 91 -10.54 -1.85 -9.98
CA ILE A 91 -11.75 -1.77 -9.15
C ILE A 91 -12.78 -0.84 -9.78
N GLY A 92 -14.01 -1.32 -9.91
CA GLY A 92 -15.14 -0.56 -10.44
C GLY A 92 -14.90 -0.07 -11.87
N GLY A 93 -14.22 -0.89 -12.69
CA GLY A 93 -13.86 -0.59 -14.08
C GLY A 93 -12.70 0.39 -14.26
N ARG A 94 -11.93 0.67 -13.22
CA ARG A 94 -10.77 1.58 -13.25
C ARG A 94 -9.52 0.93 -12.69
N GLU A 95 -8.38 1.29 -13.24
CA GLU A 95 -7.08 0.89 -12.69
C GLU A 95 -6.92 1.38 -11.25
N LEU A 96 -6.46 0.52 -10.34
CA LEU A 96 -6.16 0.84 -8.96
C LEU A 96 -4.65 0.91 -8.74
N PHE A 97 -4.20 2.00 -8.12
CA PHE A 97 -2.80 2.19 -7.76
C PHE A 97 -2.64 2.41 -6.26
N PHE A 98 -1.52 1.95 -5.71
CA PHE A 98 -1.12 2.14 -4.32
C PHE A 98 0.23 2.87 -4.25
N GLN A 99 0.27 3.96 -3.50
CA GLN A 99 1.49 4.67 -3.14
C GLN A 99 1.63 4.69 -1.63
N TYR A 100 2.86 4.53 -1.15
CA TYR A 100 3.13 4.50 0.28
C TYR A 100 4.48 5.14 0.65
N LYS A 101 4.53 5.60 1.90
CA LYS A 101 5.75 5.81 2.69
C LYS A 101 5.59 5.05 4.01
N ILE A 102 6.60 4.28 4.37
CA ILE A 102 6.62 3.43 5.56
C ILE A 102 7.74 3.91 6.47
N ASP A 103 7.40 4.30 7.70
CA ASP A 103 8.35 4.64 8.74
C ASP A 103 8.40 3.53 9.78
N ASP A 104 9.61 3.18 10.20
CA ASP A 104 9.81 2.28 11.31
C ASP A 104 9.57 3.00 12.64
N MET A 105 8.88 2.34 13.57
CA MET A 105 8.75 2.84 14.94
C MET A 105 9.83 2.17 15.78
N THR A 106 10.81 2.95 16.21
CA THR A 106 11.94 2.47 17.02
C THR A 106 11.45 1.64 18.22
N GLU A 107 12.10 0.49 18.43
CA GLU A 107 11.78 -0.47 19.52
C GLU A 107 10.36 -1.07 19.45
N SER A 108 9.71 -1.03 18.29
CA SER A 108 8.40 -1.65 18.07
C SER A 108 8.34 -2.47 16.79
N VAL A 109 7.50 -3.51 16.80
CA VAL A 109 7.11 -4.22 15.57
C VAL A 109 6.18 -3.37 14.68
N SER A 110 5.57 -2.32 15.25
CA SER A 110 4.71 -1.37 14.55
C SER A 110 5.44 -0.61 13.46
N LYS A 111 4.69 -0.26 12.41
CA LYS A 111 5.11 0.59 11.31
C LYS A 111 4.07 1.68 11.09
N VAL A 112 4.50 2.85 10.63
CA VAL A 112 3.59 3.90 10.18
C VAL A 112 3.56 3.90 8.67
N ILE A 113 2.38 3.67 8.09
CA ILE A 113 2.15 3.68 6.65
C ILE A 113 1.39 4.97 6.30
N PHE A 114 2.05 5.89 5.63
CA PHE A 114 1.39 6.95 4.87
C PHE A 114 0.97 6.36 3.54
N TYR A 115 -0.32 6.37 3.22
CA TYR A 115 -0.83 5.73 2.03
C TYR A 115 -1.70 6.66 1.20
N THR A 116 -1.70 6.39 -0.11
CA THR A 116 -2.71 6.88 -1.03
C THR A 116 -3.06 5.80 -2.04
N PHE A 117 -4.36 5.55 -2.17
CA PHE A 117 -4.96 4.75 -3.24
C PHE A 117 -5.47 5.69 -4.32
N TYR A 118 -5.13 5.39 -5.58
CA TYR A 118 -5.54 6.19 -6.73
C TYR A 118 -6.34 5.35 -7.72
N LEU A 119 -7.27 6.00 -8.41
CA LEU A 119 -7.96 5.46 -9.58
C LEU A 119 -7.41 6.09 -10.86
N GLY A 120 -6.97 5.25 -11.80
CA GLY A 120 -6.45 5.64 -13.10
C GLY A 120 -7.50 5.63 -14.21
N GLY A 121 -7.09 5.19 -15.40
CA GLY A 121 -7.94 5.14 -16.58
C GLY A 121 -9.07 4.12 -16.46
N SER A 122 -10.02 4.18 -17.39
CA SER A 122 -11.02 3.14 -17.56
C SER A 122 -10.38 1.91 -18.20
N VAL A 123 -10.67 0.72 -17.67
CA VAL A 123 -10.10 -0.55 -18.16
C VAL A 123 -10.79 -1.02 -19.45
N ASN A 124 -11.98 -0.48 -19.76
CA ASN A 124 -12.76 -0.77 -20.97
C ASN A 124 -12.81 0.42 -21.97
N GLY A 125 -11.74 1.21 -22.04
CA GLY A 125 -11.62 2.36 -22.95
C GLY A 125 -11.08 2.00 -24.32
#